data_AF-A0A4R5YMU7-F1
#
_entry.id   AF-A0A4R5YMU7-F1
#
_cell.length_a   1.000
_cell.length_b   1.000
_cell.length_c   1.000
_cell.angle_alpha   90.00
_cell.angle_beta   90.00
_cell.angle_gamma   90.00
#
_symmetry.space_group_name_H-M   'P 1'
#
loop_
_entity.id
_entity.type
_entity.pdbx_description
1 polymer ?
#
loop_
_entity_poly.entity_id
_entity_poly.type
_entity_poly.pdbx_seq_one_letter_code
_entity_poly.pdbx_strand_id
1 'polypeptide(L)'
;MTTPEILQTVKNLVETRPPAGVRVDRFEIVDEVAELSLSFRAEALDNVLASELAATGGPADWGDPGAPMDEGSPTWAYAGGIAALLHHGYFNQTVLAQHEAALLRILAAHGHPGTPVTATATYSAAELMPHYRRLKAEHLKHLSTSQG
;
A
#
# COMPACT_ATOMS: atom_id res chain seq x y z
N MET A 1 -12.12 -10.75 -19.11
CA MET A 1 -10.91 -10.54 -19.95
C MET A 1 -10.68 -9.04 -20.08
N THR A 2 -9.63 -8.51 -19.49
CA THR A 2 -9.24 -7.10 -19.63
C THR A 2 -8.53 -6.91 -20.97
N THR A 3 -8.96 -5.95 -21.79
CA THR A 3 -8.17 -5.56 -22.97
C THR A 3 -6.90 -4.82 -22.54
N PRO A 4 -5.73 -5.11 -23.14
CA PRO A 4 -4.46 -4.45 -22.78
C PRO A 4 -4.50 -2.91 -22.80
N GLU A 5 -5.37 -2.34 -23.64
CA GLU A 5 -5.56 -0.89 -23.78
C GLU A 5 -6.21 -0.24 -22.55
N ILE A 6 -7.19 -0.91 -21.92
CA ILE A 6 -7.83 -0.40 -20.69
C ILE A 6 -6.79 -0.37 -19.56
N LEU A 7 -6.06 -1.47 -19.39
CA LEU A 7 -5.02 -1.59 -18.37
C LEU A 7 -3.97 -0.48 -18.50
N GLN A 8 -3.51 -0.19 -19.73
CA GLN A 8 -2.54 0.88 -19.94
C GLN A 8 -3.10 2.26 -19.62
N THR A 9 -4.37 2.52 -19.95
CA THR A 9 -5.03 3.79 -19.64
C THR A 9 -5.21 3.97 -18.14
N VAL A 10 -5.59 2.90 -17.42
CA VAL A 10 -5.70 2.87 -15.95
C VAL A 10 -4.33 3.11 -15.30
N LYS A 11 -3.27 2.45 -15.79
CA LYS A 11 -1.89 2.70 -15.33
C LYS A 11 -1.48 4.16 -15.50
N ASN A 12 -1.70 4.72 -16.69
CA ASN A 12 -1.38 6.12 -16.95
C ASN A 12 -2.15 7.06 -16.02
N LEU A 13 -3.43 6.79 -15.77
CA LEU A 13 -4.25 7.59 -14.86
C LEU A 13 -3.68 7.58 -13.42
N VAL A 14 -3.43 6.40 -12.87
CA VAL A 14 -3.05 6.22 -11.45
C VAL A 14 -1.60 6.59 -11.21
N GLU A 15 -0.68 6.28 -12.12
CA GLU A 15 0.76 6.46 -11.89
C GLU A 15 1.28 7.86 -12.19
N THR A 16 0.52 8.68 -12.93
CA THR A 16 0.92 10.05 -13.29
C THR A 16 0.21 11.13 -12.48
N ARG A 17 -0.82 10.76 -11.73
CA ARG A 17 -1.58 11.68 -10.87
C ARG A 17 -1.30 11.39 -9.39
N PRO A 18 -1.49 12.38 -8.50
CA PRO A 18 -1.44 12.13 -7.07
C PRO A 18 -2.41 11.01 -6.68
N PRO A 19 -2.04 10.15 -5.71
CA PRO A 19 -0.82 10.25 -4.89
C PRO A 19 0.41 9.64 -5.57
N ALA A 20 1.53 10.37 -5.50
CA ALA A 20 2.79 9.95 -6.11
C ALA A 20 3.30 8.64 -5.49
N GLY A 21 3.90 7.79 -6.33
CA GLY A 21 4.51 6.55 -5.88
C GLY A 21 3.54 5.36 -5.77
N VAL A 22 2.26 5.51 -6.10
CA VAL A 22 1.35 4.38 -6.32
C VAL A 22 1.56 3.77 -7.71
N ARG A 23 1.41 2.45 -7.83
CA ARG A 23 1.42 1.71 -9.09
C ARG A 23 0.25 0.74 -9.19
N VAL A 24 -0.12 0.40 -10.42
CA VAL A 24 -1.14 -0.62 -10.70
C VAL A 24 -0.47 -1.96 -10.97
N ASP A 25 -0.64 -2.90 -10.05
CA ASP A 25 -0.09 -4.26 -10.20
C ASP A 25 -0.98 -5.10 -11.11
N ARG A 26 -2.31 -4.98 -10.94
CA ARG A 26 -3.30 -5.75 -11.69
C ARG A 26 -4.58 -4.94 -11.87
N PHE A 27 -5.27 -5.16 -12.98
CA PHE A 27 -6.59 -4.63 -13.23
C PHE A 27 -7.43 -5.64 -14.01
N GLU A 28 -8.54 -6.06 -13.43
CA GLU A 28 -9.44 -7.06 -14.01
C GLU A 28 -10.91 -6.71 -13.81
N ILE A 29 -11.75 -7.23 -14.71
CA ILE A 29 -13.19 -7.18 -14.55
C ILE A 29 -13.66 -8.60 -14.25
N VAL A 30 -14.12 -8.81 -13.03
CA VAL A 30 -14.56 -10.10 -12.46
C VAL A 30 -15.97 -9.89 -11.91
N ASP A 31 -16.91 -10.76 -12.30
CA ASP A 31 -18.30 -10.73 -11.81
C ASP A 31 -18.93 -9.33 -11.87
N GLU A 32 -18.75 -8.63 -13.00
CA GLU A 32 -19.25 -7.26 -13.24
C GLU A 32 -18.65 -6.17 -12.34
N VAL A 33 -17.56 -6.47 -11.62
CA VAL A 33 -16.79 -5.51 -10.81
C VAL A 33 -15.40 -5.33 -11.42
N ALA A 34 -14.94 -4.08 -11.51
CA ALA A 34 -13.58 -3.75 -11.91
C ALA A 34 -12.66 -3.75 -10.67
N GLU A 35 -11.85 -4.78 -10.53
CA GLU A 35 -10.91 -4.95 -9.43
C GLU A 35 -9.54 -4.38 -9.79
N LEU A 36 -9.08 -3.43 -8.98
CA LEU A 36 -7.80 -2.76 -9.11
C LEU A 36 -6.86 -3.18 -7.97
N SER A 37 -5.77 -3.87 -8.28
CA SER A 37 -4.71 -4.15 -7.31
C SER A 37 -3.64 -3.08 -7.38
N LEU A 38 -3.39 -2.43 -6.25
CA LEU A 38 -2.48 -1.30 -6.10
C LEU A 38 -1.40 -1.60 -5.08
N SER A 39 -0.23 -1.01 -5.30
CA SER A 39 0.84 -0.98 -4.32
C SER A 39 1.61 0.32 -4.41
N PHE A 40 2.41 0.61 -3.40
CA PHE A 40 3.45 1.62 -3.48
C PHE A 40 4.70 1.07 -4.18
N ARG A 41 5.38 1.95 -4.90
CA ARG A 41 6.79 1.75 -5.28
C ARG A 41 7.61 1.62 -3.99
N ALA A 42 8.69 0.82 -4.04
CA ALA A 42 9.45 0.45 -2.84
C ALA A 42 9.90 1.66 -1.98
N GLU A 43 10.44 2.70 -2.61
CA GLU A 43 10.87 3.93 -1.93
C GLU A 43 9.70 4.69 -1.29
N ALA A 44 8.55 4.73 -1.97
CA ALA A 44 7.35 5.35 -1.43
C ALA A 44 6.79 4.56 -0.25
N LEU A 45 6.83 3.22 -0.33
CA LEU A 45 6.42 2.35 0.77
C LEU A 45 7.26 2.62 2.02
N ASP A 46 8.59 2.67 1.88
CA ASP A 46 9.48 2.96 3.02
C ASP A 46 9.15 4.30 3.69
N ASN A 47 8.96 5.33 2.89
CA ASN A 47 8.60 6.66 3.39
C ASN A 47 7.25 6.67 4.10
N VAL A 48 6.26 5.94 3.57
CA VAL A 48 4.94 5.78 4.21
C VAL A 48 5.08 5.07 5.55
N LEU A 49 5.78 3.94 5.60
CA LEU A 49 5.96 3.18 6.84
C LEU A 49 6.78 3.96 7.89
N ALA A 50 7.82 4.68 7.47
CA ALA A 50 8.63 5.51 8.36
C ALA A 50 7.82 6.70 8.92
N SER A 51 7.02 7.36 8.07
CA SER A 51 6.15 8.46 8.49
C SER A 51 5.07 7.99 9.45
N GLU A 52 4.52 6.80 9.20
CA GLU A 52 3.53 6.17 10.06
C GLU A 52 4.12 5.89 11.45
N LEU A 53 5.27 5.19 11.53
CA LEU A 53 6.00 4.95 12.78
C LEU A 53 6.34 6.25 13.54
N ALA A 54 6.68 7.32 12.82
CA ALA A 54 6.96 8.62 13.44
C ALA A 54 5.71 9.30 14.00
N ALA A 55 4.54 9.06 13.40
CA ALA A 55 3.28 9.67 13.79
C ALA A 55 2.56 8.91 14.92
N THR A 56 2.61 7.58 14.89
CA THR A 56 1.87 6.70 15.82
C THR A 56 2.77 6.10 16.92
N GLY A 57 4.08 6.15 16.73
CA GLY A 57 5.06 5.45 17.54
C GLY A 57 5.32 4.03 17.03
N GLY A 58 6.46 3.45 17.43
CA GLY A 58 6.77 2.06 17.11
C GLY A 58 5.95 1.06 17.95
N PRO A 59 5.87 -0.21 17.52
CA PRO A 59 5.34 -1.29 18.35
C PRO A 59 6.15 -1.43 19.66
N ALA A 60 5.56 -2.12 20.65
CA ALA A 60 6.14 -2.21 22.00
C ALA A 60 7.58 -2.79 22.05
N ASP A 61 7.94 -3.60 21.04
CA ASP A 61 9.24 -4.26 20.89
C ASP A 61 10.20 -3.49 19.95
N TRP A 62 9.84 -2.29 19.50
CA TRP A 62 10.59 -1.55 18.47
C TRP A 62 11.98 -1.10 18.92
N GLY A 63 12.11 -0.71 20.19
CA GLY A 63 13.37 -0.24 20.78
C GLY A 63 14.30 -1.35 21.26
N ASP A 64 13.87 -2.61 21.26
CA ASP A 64 14.67 -3.75 21.73
C ASP A 64 15.43 -4.39 20.57
N PRO A 65 16.78 -4.33 20.54
CA PRO A 65 17.59 -4.95 19.49
C PRO A 65 17.51 -6.48 19.48
N GLY A 66 17.14 -7.13 20.60
CA GLY A 66 17.01 -8.58 20.72
C GLY A 66 15.61 -9.12 20.44
N ALA A 67 14.60 -8.24 20.30
CA ALA A 67 13.24 -8.69 20.14
C ALA A 67 12.97 -9.32 18.76
N PRO A 68 12.29 -10.48 18.70
CA PRO A 68 11.98 -11.15 17.46
C PRO A 68 10.97 -10.37 16.61
N MET A 69 11.01 -10.61 15.31
CA MET A 69 10.15 -9.96 14.30
C MET A 69 9.51 -11.01 13.37
N ASP A 70 9.14 -12.14 13.94
CA ASP A 70 8.44 -13.25 13.31
C ASP A 70 6.95 -13.26 13.69
N GLU A 71 6.22 -14.23 13.13
CA GLU A 71 4.78 -14.35 13.36
C GLU A 71 4.47 -14.50 14.86
N GLY A 72 3.57 -13.64 15.35
CA GLY A 72 3.21 -13.56 16.77
C GLY A 72 3.97 -12.49 17.55
N SER A 73 5.01 -11.86 16.99
CA SER A 73 5.67 -10.72 17.64
C SER A 73 4.81 -9.45 17.61
N PRO A 74 5.00 -8.50 18.55
CA PRO A 74 4.32 -7.21 18.50
C PRO A 74 4.56 -6.44 17.19
N THR A 75 5.78 -6.47 16.64
CA THR A 75 6.04 -5.86 15.33
C THR A 75 5.29 -6.55 14.19
N TRP A 76 5.14 -7.88 14.22
CA TRP A 76 4.35 -8.59 13.21
C TRP A 76 2.86 -8.22 13.28
N ALA A 77 2.29 -8.18 14.48
CA ALA A 77 0.90 -7.75 14.68
C ALA A 77 0.69 -6.31 14.20
N TYR A 78 1.64 -5.42 14.48
CA TYR A 78 1.65 -4.06 13.98
C TYR A 78 1.65 -4.00 12.46
N ALA A 79 2.54 -4.74 11.80
CA ALA A 79 2.59 -4.83 10.35
C ALA A 79 1.27 -5.34 9.75
N GLY A 80 0.61 -6.31 10.39
CA GLY A 80 -0.73 -6.75 10.00
C GLY A 80 -1.79 -5.65 10.08
N GLY A 81 -1.75 -4.84 11.14
CA GLY A 81 -2.62 -3.67 11.29
C GLY A 81 -2.40 -2.63 10.19
N ILE A 82 -1.14 -2.31 9.88
CA ILE A 82 -0.80 -1.37 8.81
C ILE A 82 -1.21 -1.92 7.43
N ALA A 83 -1.00 -3.21 7.16
CA ALA A 83 -1.47 -3.84 5.93
C ALA A 83 -3.00 -3.68 5.74
N ALA A 84 -3.78 -3.91 6.81
CA ALA A 84 -5.23 -3.70 6.78
C ALA A 84 -5.63 -2.23 6.56
N LEU A 85 -4.93 -1.28 7.20
CA LEU A 85 -5.15 0.15 7.01
C LEU A 85 -4.82 0.60 5.58
N LEU A 86 -3.73 0.11 5.01
CA LEU A 86 -3.37 0.39 3.62
C LEU A 86 -4.46 -0.13 2.68
N HIS A 87 -4.89 -1.38 2.87
CA HIS A 87 -5.92 -2.00 2.05
C HIS A 87 -7.26 -1.26 2.13
N HIS A 88 -7.85 -1.16 3.33
CA HIS A 88 -9.21 -0.63 3.49
C HIS A 88 -9.27 0.89 3.55
N GLY A 89 -8.34 1.55 4.25
CA GLY A 89 -8.38 2.99 4.48
C GLY A 89 -7.71 3.80 3.36
N TYR A 90 -6.52 3.39 2.93
CA TYR A 90 -5.78 4.17 1.95
C TYR A 90 -6.21 3.86 0.52
N PHE A 91 -6.01 2.64 0.03
CA PHE A 91 -6.25 2.33 -1.38
C PHE A 91 -7.74 2.32 -1.73
N ASN A 92 -8.55 1.59 -0.96
CA ASN A 92 -9.97 1.44 -1.27
C ASN A 92 -10.80 2.70 -1.02
N GLN A 93 -10.47 3.52 -0.01
CA GLN A 93 -11.24 4.74 0.29
C GLN A 93 -10.58 5.99 -0.27
N THR A 94 -9.27 6.18 -0.07
CA THR A 94 -8.60 7.44 -0.44
C THR A 94 -8.20 7.47 -1.91
N VAL A 95 -7.41 6.48 -2.38
CA VAL A 95 -6.92 6.46 -3.76
C VAL A 95 -8.06 6.25 -4.75
N LEU A 96 -8.99 5.33 -4.44
CA LEU A 96 -10.15 5.09 -5.27
C LEU A 96 -11.04 6.35 -5.38
N ALA A 97 -11.40 7.01 -4.27
CA ALA A 97 -12.25 8.20 -4.33
C ALA A 97 -11.66 9.33 -5.19
N GLN A 98 -10.33 9.45 -5.25
CA GLN A 98 -9.65 10.43 -6.10
C GLN A 98 -9.74 10.08 -7.59
N HIS A 99 -9.78 8.80 -7.95
CA HIS A 99 -9.70 8.32 -9.33
C HIS A 99 -11.01 7.76 -9.88
N GLU A 100 -12.01 7.51 -9.03
CA GLU A 100 -13.24 6.78 -9.34
C GLU A 100 -13.96 7.34 -10.56
N ALA A 101 -14.21 8.65 -10.60
CA ALA A 101 -14.91 9.28 -11.72
C ALA A 101 -14.14 9.13 -13.06
N ALA A 102 -12.81 9.12 -13.03
CA ALA A 102 -12.00 8.91 -14.23
C ALA A 102 -11.96 7.43 -14.63
N LEU A 103 -11.88 6.52 -13.67
CA LEU A 103 -11.94 5.07 -13.90
C LEU A 103 -13.28 4.66 -14.52
N LEU A 104 -14.40 5.19 -14.01
CA LEU A 104 -15.74 4.96 -14.56
C LEU A 104 -15.86 5.46 -16.01
N ARG A 105 -15.23 6.60 -16.34
CA ARG A 105 -15.21 7.11 -17.71
C ARG A 105 -14.39 6.22 -18.65
N ILE A 106 -13.25 5.72 -18.19
CA ILE A 106 -12.43 4.76 -18.94
C ILE A 106 -13.26 3.50 -19.20
N LEU A 107 -13.85 2.91 -18.16
CA LEU A 107 -14.69 1.73 -18.27
C LEU A 107 -15.84 1.92 -19.28
N ALA A 108 -16.58 3.03 -19.17
CA ALA A 108 -17.66 3.34 -20.10
C ALA A 108 -17.17 3.50 -21.56
N ALA A 109 -16.04 4.17 -21.78
CA ALA A 109 -15.45 4.35 -23.10
C ALA A 109 -15.01 3.02 -23.76
N HIS A 110 -14.75 2.01 -22.94
CA HIS A 110 -14.36 0.67 -23.38
C HIS A 110 -15.49 -0.36 -23.27
N GLY A 111 -16.76 0.06 -23.18
CA GLY A 111 -17.92 -0.82 -23.25
C GLY A 111 -18.36 -1.45 -21.91
N HIS A 112 -17.87 -0.92 -20.79
CA HIS A 112 -18.22 -1.34 -19.43
C HIS A 112 -18.91 -0.23 -18.62
N PRO A 113 -20.04 0.34 -19.12
CA PRO A 113 -20.71 1.43 -18.41
C PRO A 113 -21.35 0.94 -17.11
N GLY A 114 -21.21 1.71 -16.04
CA GLY A 114 -21.83 1.41 -14.74
C GLY A 114 -21.16 0.30 -13.93
N THR A 115 -20.06 -0.28 -14.42
CA THR A 115 -19.24 -1.25 -13.70
C THR A 115 -18.62 -0.60 -12.45
N PRO A 116 -18.97 -1.04 -11.22
CA PRO A 116 -18.35 -0.54 -10.00
C PRO A 116 -16.85 -0.88 -9.95
N VAL A 117 -16.10 -0.08 -9.21
CA VAL A 117 -14.65 -0.23 -9.07
C VAL A 117 -14.31 -0.50 -7.62
N THR A 118 -13.41 -1.44 -7.36
CA THR A 118 -12.81 -1.67 -6.04
C THR A 118 -11.30 -1.57 -6.15
N ALA A 119 -10.65 -1.08 -5.09
CA ALA A 119 -9.19 -1.00 -5.05
C ALA A 119 -8.66 -1.73 -3.83
N THR A 120 -7.69 -2.62 -4.04
CA THR A 120 -7.12 -3.46 -2.98
C THR A 120 -5.61 -3.30 -2.94
N ALA A 121 -5.06 -3.33 -1.73
CA ALA A 121 -3.61 -3.43 -1.54
C ALA A 121 -3.20 -4.90 -1.45
N THR A 122 -2.09 -5.23 -2.10
CA THR A 122 -1.45 -6.55 -2.05
C THR A 122 -0.45 -6.65 -0.89
N TYR A 123 -0.80 -6.11 0.28
CA TYR A 123 0.09 -6.17 1.45
C TYR A 123 -0.44 -7.13 2.51
N SER A 124 0.46 -7.94 3.01
CA SER A 124 0.37 -8.76 4.21
C SER A 124 1.45 -8.35 5.21
N ALA A 125 1.33 -8.79 6.47
CA ALA A 125 2.38 -8.58 7.46
C ALA A 125 3.75 -9.08 6.94
N ALA A 126 3.77 -10.28 6.35
CA ALA A 126 4.96 -10.91 5.78
C ALA A 126 5.66 -10.04 4.73
N GLU A 127 4.89 -9.37 3.87
CA GLU A 127 5.43 -8.48 2.82
C GLU A 127 5.98 -7.17 3.39
N LEU A 128 5.43 -6.68 4.51
CA LEU A 128 5.92 -5.47 5.16
C LEU A 128 7.13 -5.72 6.07
N MET A 129 7.32 -6.95 6.57
CA MET A 129 8.39 -7.26 7.50
C MET A 129 9.81 -6.91 7.04
N PRO A 130 10.23 -7.13 5.78
CA PRO A 130 11.54 -6.70 5.30
C PRO A 130 11.78 -5.19 5.47
N HIS A 131 10.73 -4.38 5.24
CA HIS A 131 10.79 -2.93 5.41
C HIS A 131 10.94 -2.56 6.89
N TYR A 132 10.12 -3.15 7.76
CA TYR A 132 10.22 -2.92 9.20
C TYR A 132 11.56 -3.36 9.79
N ARG A 133 12.17 -4.45 9.32
CA ARG A 133 13.51 -4.87 9.79
C ARG A 133 14.56 -3.82 9.49
N ARG A 134 14.54 -3.25 8.27
CA ARG A 134 15.46 -2.17 7.89
C ARG A 134 15.22 -0.92 8.73
N LEU A 135 13.96 -0.48 8.86
CA LEU A 135 13.59 0.69 9.64
C LEU A 135 13.97 0.54 11.11
N LYS A 136 13.80 -0.65 11.70
CA LYS A 136 14.22 -0.95 13.08
C LYS A 136 15.74 -0.85 13.21
N ALA A 137 16.49 -1.41 12.27
CA ALA A 137 17.96 -1.33 12.28
C ALA A 137 18.47 0.12 12.18
N GLU A 138 17.83 0.96 11.37
CA GLU A 138 18.13 2.39 11.27
C GLU A 138 17.80 3.14 12.57
N HIS A 139 16.63 2.87 13.15
CA HIS A 139 16.21 3.44 14.43
C HIS A 139 17.20 3.12 15.57
N LEU A 140 17.59 1.85 15.72
CA LEU A 140 18.53 1.41 16.76
C LEU A 140 19.93 2.00 16.57
N LYS A 141 20.39 2.19 15.32
CA LYS A 141 21.65 2.88 15.02
C LYS A 141 21.59 4.32 15.51
N HIS A 142 20.53 5.06 15.21
CA HIS A 142 20.39 6.46 15.64
C HIS A 142 20.31 6.64 17.17
N LEU A 143 19.64 5.70 17.86
CA LEU A 143 19.64 5.68 19.32
C LEU A 143 21.05 5.49 19.89
N SER A 144 21.84 4.60 19.28
CA SER A 144 23.21 4.32 19.73
C SER A 144 24.16 5.50 19.53
N THR A 145 24.01 6.27 18.44
CA THR A 145 24.80 7.49 18.20
C THR A 145 24.37 8.69 19.02
N SER A 146 23.14 8.70 19.53
CA SER A 146 22.64 9.80 20.37
C SER A 146 23.00 9.63 21.85
N GLN A 147 23.52 8.46 22.25
CA GLN A 147 23.95 8.15 23.62
C GLN A 147 25.48 8.09 23.80
N GLY A 148 26.27 8.36 22.76
CA GLY A 148 27.74 8.49 22.79
C GLY A 148 28.16 9.94 22.65
#